data_AF-A0A9E3J706-F1
#
_entry.id   AF-A0A9E3J706-F1
#
_cell.length_a   1.000
_cell.length_b   1.000
_cell.length_c   1.000
_cell.angle_alpha   90.00
_cell.angle_beta   90.00
_cell.angle_gamma   90.00
#
_symmetry.space_group_name_H-M   'P 1'
#
loop_
_entity.id
_entity.type
_entity.pdbx_description
1 polymer ?
#
loop_
_entity_poly.entity_id
_entity_poly.type
_entity_poly.pdbx_seq_one_letter_code
_entity_poly.pdbx_strand_id
1 'polypeptide(L)'
;MSGGVPIRSTRLRRALHGPRPEAVPVLVARACALVGLLDIAAGVFPRFRHSRMHTMAEVLPGALGPFAAALSLSTGVLLLLLAHGLRRRKRRAWRAAVALLPAGALAQFTYRHSLVGAAISLALLAPLLRHRDQFRALPDPRSRWRALANFVLMGAGSLALGLIIVSAHPNRMVGSPSLADRITHVLYGLFGFEGPVDYQGDTSWTVGASLGALGLLTAITTIYLAFRPEHPAAHLTEEDESRLRALLVKHGGRDSLGHFALRRDKAVVFSPSGKAAVTYRVVSGVMLASGDPIGDVEAWPGAIERFMDEAQAHSWTPAVMGCSETGGEVWTRETGLDALELGDEAVVDVADFSLAGRAMRNVRQMVKRIERAGYETRVRRVRDLGETELARVRQAA
;
A
#
# COMPACT_ATOMS: atom_id res chain seq x y z
N MET A 1 -3.94 34.03 -43.76
CA MET A 1 -5.30 33.54 -43.42
C MET A 1 -5.14 32.37 -42.45
N SER A 2 -5.25 32.64 -41.15
CA SER A 2 -5.01 31.65 -40.09
C SER A 2 -6.34 30.98 -39.74
N GLY A 3 -6.49 29.71 -40.12
CA GLY A 3 -7.64 28.88 -39.79
C GLY A 3 -7.53 28.35 -38.37
N GLY A 4 -8.38 28.86 -37.47
CA GLY A 4 -8.45 28.42 -36.07
C GLY A 4 -8.93 26.96 -35.96
N VAL A 5 -8.14 26.15 -35.26
CA VAL A 5 -8.52 24.78 -34.86
C VAL A 5 -9.59 24.86 -33.75
N PRO A 6 -10.77 24.23 -33.89
CA PRO A 6 -11.85 24.37 -32.93
C PRO A 6 -11.62 23.48 -31.69
N ILE A 7 -11.09 24.07 -30.62
CA ILE A 7 -10.83 23.43 -29.31
C ILE A 7 -12.14 23.04 -28.57
N ARG A 8 -13.32 23.46 -29.04
CA ARG A 8 -14.60 23.26 -28.35
C ARG A 8 -15.23 21.86 -28.53
N SER A 9 -14.87 21.09 -29.56
CA SER A 9 -15.54 19.80 -29.86
C SER A 9 -15.05 18.62 -29.01
N THR A 10 -13.84 18.69 -28.43
CA THR A 10 -13.22 17.61 -27.66
C THR A 10 -13.72 17.52 -26.21
N ARG A 11 -14.19 18.64 -25.62
CA ARG A 11 -14.71 18.64 -24.23
C ARG A 11 -16.09 18.00 -24.12
N LEU A 12 -16.95 18.18 -25.13
CA LEU A 12 -18.30 17.59 -25.15
C LEU A 12 -18.28 16.07 -25.36
N ARG A 13 -17.36 15.53 -26.18
CA ARG A 13 -17.23 14.08 -26.36
C ARG A 13 -16.68 13.35 -25.13
N ARG A 14 -15.89 14.01 -24.27
CA ARG A 14 -15.39 13.49 -22.98
C ARG A 14 -16.46 13.40 -21.88
N ALA A 15 -17.59 14.10 -22.00
CA ALA A 15 -18.67 14.01 -21.03
C ALA A 15 -19.55 12.77 -21.25
N LEU A 16 -19.65 12.30 -22.51
CA LEU A 16 -20.47 11.15 -22.90
C LEU A 16 -19.74 9.80 -22.75
N HIS A 17 -18.41 9.80 -22.88
CA HIS A 17 -17.57 8.66 -22.56
C HIS A 17 -17.00 8.92 -21.17
N GLY A 18 -17.53 8.27 -20.14
CA GLY A 18 -17.13 8.46 -18.74
C GLY A 18 -15.60 8.43 -18.50
N PRO A 19 -15.15 8.67 -17.25
CA PRO A 19 -13.73 8.76 -16.92
C PRO A 19 -12.93 7.58 -17.52
N ARG A 20 -11.70 7.86 -17.97
CA ARG A 20 -10.79 6.83 -18.51
C ARG A 20 -10.81 5.62 -17.56
N PRO A 21 -10.92 4.38 -18.07
CA PRO A 21 -11.05 3.18 -17.25
C PRO A 21 -10.03 3.17 -16.10
N GLU A 22 -8.77 3.48 -16.36
CA GLU A 22 -7.69 3.49 -15.37
C GLU A 22 -7.85 4.48 -14.21
N ALA A 23 -8.61 5.56 -14.40
CA ALA A 23 -8.85 6.60 -13.39
C ALA A 23 -10.05 6.27 -12.48
N VAL A 24 -10.89 5.31 -12.87
CA VAL A 24 -12.10 4.92 -12.12
C VAL A 24 -11.78 4.46 -10.69
N PRO A 25 -10.77 3.61 -10.42
CA PRO A 25 -10.49 3.16 -9.05
C PRO A 25 -10.06 4.32 -8.15
N VAL A 26 -9.33 5.30 -8.71
CA VAL A 26 -8.91 6.51 -7.98
C VAL A 26 -10.10 7.43 -7.71
N LEU A 27 -10.98 7.62 -8.70
CA LEU A 27 -12.16 8.46 -8.55
C LEU A 27 -13.14 7.89 -7.52
N VAL A 28 -13.44 6.59 -7.62
CA VAL A 28 -14.32 5.90 -6.66
C VAL A 28 -13.70 5.89 -5.27
N ALA A 29 -12.39 5.63 -5.15
CA ALA A 29 -11.70 5.75 -3.87
C ALA A 29 -11.81 7.15 -3.26
N ARG A 30 -11.62 8.22 -4.05
CA ARG A 30 -11.78 9.60 -3.57
C ARG A 30 -13.21 9.88 -3.12
N ALA A 31 -14.21 9.39 -3.84
CA ALA A 31 -15.61 9.56 -3.48
C ALA A 31 -15.96 8.80 -2.19
N CYS A 32 -15.53 7.53 -2.05
CA CYS A 32 -15.66 6.79 -0.79
C CYS A 32 -14.93 7.48 0.37
N ALA A 33 -13.75 8.06 0.13
CA ALA A 33 -13.02 8.79 1.16
C ALA A 33 -13.75 10.07 1.58
N LEU A 34 -14.35 10.80 0.64
CA LEU A 34 -15.14 11.99 0.93
C LEU A 34 -16.37 11.63 1.77
N VAL A 35 -17.14 10.61 1.36
CA VAL A 35 -18.29 10.12 2.15
C VAL A 35 -17.84 9.69 3.55
N GLY A 36 -16.73 8.94 3.65
CA GLY A 36 -16.21 8.52 4.95
C GLY A 36 -15.77 9.68 5.85
N LEU A 37 -15.19 10.74 5.30
CA LEU A 37 -14.85 11.95 6.06
C LEU A 37 -16.09 12.69 6.55
N LEU A 38 -17.15 12.75 5.73
CA LEU A 38 -18.42 13.37 6.12
C LEU A 38 -19.10 12.58 7.24
N ASP A 39 -19.09 11.25 7.18
CA ASP A 39 -19.61 10.38 8.24
C ASP A 39 -18.84 10.58 9.56
N ILE A 40 -17.50 10.64 9.49
CA ILE A 40 -16.66 10.94 10.67
C ILE A 40 -17.00 12.34 11.23
N ALA A 41 -17.13 13.34 10.38
CA ALA A 41 -17.47 14.70 10.81
C ALA A 41 -18.87 14.75 11.49
N ALA A 42 -19.86 14.02 10.96
CA ALA A 42 -21.19 13.90 11.56
C ALA A 42 -21.17 13.16 12.92
N GLY A 43 -20.29 12.16 13.05
CA GLY A 43 -20.04 11.45 14.31
C GLY A 43 -19.40 12.33 15.38
N VAL A 44 -18.35 13.09 15.02
CA VAL A 44 -17.51 13.86 15.96
C VAL A 44 -18.10 15.21 16.34
N PHE A 45 -18.78 15.91 15.42
CA PHE A 45 -19.23 17.29 15.66
C PHE A 45 -20.75 17.38 15.84
N PRO A 46 -21.26 17.36 17.09
CA PRO A 46 -22.69 17.53 17.36
C PRO A 46 -23.24 18.90 16.94
N ARG A 47 -22.41 19.94 16.79
CA ARG A 47 -22.83 21.27 16.33
C ARG A 47 -23.26 21.32 14.85
N PHE A 48 -22.83 20.37 14.02
CA PHE A 48 -23.41 20.19 12.67
C PHE A 48 -24.85 19.66 12.71
N ARG A 49 -25.33 19.16 13.87
CA ARG A 49 -26.67 18.60 14.07
C ARG A 49 -27.74 19.67 14.34
N HIS A 50 -27.36 20.92 14.64
CA HIS A 50 -28.30 21.96 15.14
C HIS A 50 -28.25 23.33 14.40
N SER A 51 -27.43 23.49 13.34
CA SER A 51 -27.45 24.70 12.51
C SER A 51 -28.41 24.56 11.32
N ARG A 52 -28.76 25.68 10.63
CA ARG A 52 -29.71 25.83 9.50
C ARG A 52 -29.37 25.03 8.22
N MET A 53 -28.67 23.91 8.34
CA MET A 53 -28.34 22.94 7.29
C MET A 53 -29.10 21.61 7.50
N HIS A 54 -30.30 21.67 8.10
CA HIS A 54 -31.17 20.52 8.36
C HIS A 54 -31.40 19.64 7.11
N THR A 55 -31.52 20.25 5.93
CA THR A 55 -31.77 19.55 4.66
C THR A 55 -30.55 18.80 4.10
N MET A 56 -29.32 19.13 4.51
CA MET A 56 -28.13 18.31 4.19
C MET A 56 -27.81 17.29 5.30
N ALA A 57 -28.16 17.59 6.56
CA ALA A 57 -27.91 16.70 7.70
C ALA A 57 -28.88 15.50 7.77
N GLU A 58 -30.07 15.58 7.16
CA GLU A 58 -30.97 14.43 6.95
C GLU A 58 -30.40 13.34 6.01
N VAL A 59 -29.37 13.69 5.25
CA VAL A 59 -28.66 12.78 4.32
C VAL A 59 -27.52 12.02 5.03
N LEU A 60 -27.14 12.42 6.25
CA LEU A 60 -25.99 11.85 6.97
C LEU A 60 -26.41 10.85 8.08
N PRO A 61 -25.73 9.69 8.18
CA PRO A 61 -25.99 8.73 9.23
C PRO A 61 -25.57 9.33 10.59
N GLY A 62 -26.51 9.54 11.52
CA GLY A 62 -26.17 9.92 12.90
C GLY A 62 -27.26 10.60 13.75
N ALA A 63 -28.40 10.98 13.18
CA ALA A 63 -29.41 11.70 13.97
C ALA A 63 -30.09 10.79 15.01
N LEU A 64 -30.04 11.21 16.28
CA LEU A 64 -30.81 10.77 17.46
C LEU A 64 -30.22 9.73 18.46
N GLY A 65 -28.89 9.56 18.59
CA GLY A 65 -28.31 8.84 19.76
C GLY A 65 -26.79 8.55 19.76
N PRO A 66 -26.16 8.15 20.89
CA PRO A 66 -24.72 7.78 20.98
C PRO A 66 -24.32 6.65 20.03
N PHE A 67 -25.22 5.68 19.88
CA PHE A 67 -25.08 4.54 18.96
C PHE A 67 -25.01 4.97 17.50
N ALA A 68 -25.83 5.95 17.11
CA ALA A 68 -25.82 6.50 15.76
C ALA A 68 -24.52 7.24 15.44
N ALA A 69 -23.90 7.91 16.42
CA ALA A 69 -22.60 8.56 16.26
C ALA A 69 -21.46 7.53 16.13
N ALA A 70 -21.47 6.46 16.94
CA ALA A 70 -20.50 5.38 16.86
C ALA A 70 -20.58 4.62 15.52
N LEU A 71 -21.79 4.35 15.03
CA LEU A 71 -22.01 3.68 13.75
C LEU A 71 -21.56 4.52 12.57
N SER A 72 -21.83 5.84 12.61
CA SER A 72 -21.37 6.79 11.58
C SER A 72 -19.84 6.88 11.55
N LEU A 73 -19.21 7.02 12.71
CA LEU A 73 -17.76 7.04 12.84
C LEU A 73 -17.12 5.73 12.33
N SER A 74 -17.71 4.58 12.67
CA SER A 74 -17.25 3.27 12.22
C SER A 74 -17.40 3.06 10.72
N THR A 75 -18.55 3.45 10.16
CA THR A 75 -18.81 3.39 8.72
C THR A 75 -17.85 4.30 7.96
N GLY A 76 -17.64 5.53 8.44
CA GLY A 76 -16.77 6.49 7.79
C GLY A 76 -15.30 6.07 7.78
N VAL A 77 -14.83 5.50 8.89
CA VAL A 77 -13.49 4.91 8.98
C VAL A 77 -13.35 3.68 8.09
N LEU A 78 -14.36 2.81 8.05
CA LEU A 78 -14.38 1.65 7.15
C LEU A 78 -14.31 2.09 5.68
N LEU A 79 -15.06 3.12 5.30
CA LEU A 79 -15.03 3.70 3.95
C LEU A 79 -13.68 4.34 3.62
N LEU A 80 -13.03 5.03 4.55
CA LEU A 80 -11.66 5.57 4.35
C LEU A 80 -10.64 4.45 4.10
N LEU A 81 -10.74 3.36 4.85
CA LEU A 81 -9.82 2.24 4.71
C LEU A 81 -10.08 1.46 3.41
N LEU A 82 -11.34 1.26 3.05
CA LEU A 82 -11.74 0.69 1.76
C LEU A 82 -11.30 1.59 0.60
N ALA A 83 -11.43 2.91 0.72
CA ALA A 83 -10.94 3.86 -0.27
C ALA A 83 -9.45 3.68 -0.54
N HIS A 84 -8.63 3.50 0.51
CA HIS A 84 -7.21 3.20 0.32
C HIS A 84 -6.98 1.90 -0.46
N GLY A 85 -7.71 0.83 -0.11
CA GLY A 85 -7.63 -0.46 -0.79
C GLY A 85 -8.13 -0.44 -2.24
N LEU A 86 -9.21 0.29 -2.51
CA LEU A 86 -9.78 0.51 -3.84
C LEU A 86 -8.82 1.31 -4.73
N ARG A 87 -8.16 2.34 -4.17
CA ARG A 87 -7.12 3.11 -4.87
C ARG A 87 -5.98 2.22 -5.34
N ARG A 88 -5.61 1.22 -4.55
CA ARG A 88 -4.62 0.19 -4.90
C ARG A 88 -5.19 -0.99 -5.68
N ARG A 89 -6.41 -0.89 -6.23
CA ARG A 89 -7.06 -1.91 -7.07
C ARG A 89 -7.18 -3.29 -6.40
N LYS A 90 -7.21 -3.33 -5.06
CA LYS A 90 -7.28 -4.60 -4.31
C LYS A 90 -8.65 -5.26 -4.45
N ARG A 91 -8.67 -6.51 -4.92
CA ARG A 91 -9.91 -7.29 -5.09
C ARG A 91 -10.72 -7.47 -3.81
N ARG A 92 -10.05 -7.58 -2.65
CA ARG A 92 -10.71 -7.70 -1.34
C ARG A 92 -11.42 -6.41 -0.94
N ALA A 93 -10.78 -5.26 -1.15
CA ALA A 93 -11.40 -3.96 -0.89
C ALA A 93 -12.62 -3.75 -1.80
N TRP A 94 -12.53 -4.17 -3.06
CA TRP A 94 -13.67 -4.18 -3.98
C TRP A 94 -14.83 -5.06 -3.48
N ARG A 95 -14.56 -6.31 -3.08
CA ARG A 95 -15.62 -7.20 -2.53
C ARG A 95 -16.27 -6.61 -1.28
N ALA A 96 -15.46 -6.09 -0.36
CA ALA A 96 -15.97 -5.48 0.87
C ALA A 96 -16.81 -4.23 0.57
N ALA A 97 -16.39 -3.36 -0.36
CA ALA A 97 -17.17 -2.21 -0.79
C ALA A 97 -18.49 -2.61 -1.49
N VAL A 98 -18.45 -3.62 -2.35
CA VAL A 98 -19.64 -4.15 -3.05
C VAL A 98 -20.64 -4.81 -2.08
N ALA A 99 -20.18 -5.37 -0.96
CA ALA A 99 -21.06 -5.88 0.08
C ALA A 99 -21.58 -4.78 1.03
N LEU A 100 -20.70 -3.85 1.42
CA LEU A 100 -20.99 -2.82 2.40
C LEU A 100 -21.93 -1.73 1.85
N LEU A 101 -21.76 -1.30 0.60
CA LEU A 101 -22.58 -0.22 0.03
C LEU A 101 -24.07 -0.59 -0.07
N PRO A 102 -24.48 -1.78 -0.55
CA PRO A 102 -25.88 -2.20 -0.51
C PRO A 102 -26.42 -2.39 0.92
N ALA A 103 -25.62 -2.98 1.82
CA ALA A 103 -26.02 -3.17 3.20
C ALA A 103 -26.25 -1.83 3.91
N GLY A 104 -25.36 -0.86 3.68
CA GLY A 104 -25.50 0.51 4.15
C GLY A 104 -26.70 1.23 3.55
N ALA A 105 -26.94 1.09 2.24
CA ALA A 105 -28.11 1.65 1.57
C ALA A 105 -29.42 1.12 2.15
N LEU A 106 -29.49 -0.21 2.38
CA LEU A 106 -30.64 -0.85 3.01
C LEU A 106 -30.86 -0.34 4.43
N ALA A 107 -29.80 -0.27 5.23
CA ALA A 107 -29.89 0.26 6.60
C ALA A 107 -30.36 1.73 6.63
N GLN A 108 -29.84 2.58 5.73
CA GLN A 108 -30.28 3.97 5.63
C GLN A 108 -31.75 4.10 5.19
N PHE A 109 -32.21 3.22 4.30
CA PHE A 109 -33.61 3.22 3.89
C PHE A 109 -34.55 2.69 4.99
N THR A 110 -34.22 1.55 5.60
CA THR A 110 -35.06 0.87 6.59
C THR A 110 -35.16 1.63 7.91
N TYR A 111 -34.03 2.16 8.41
CA TYR A 111 -34.01 2.80 9.73
C TYR A 111 -34.13 4.33 9.69
N ARG A 112 -33.85 4.98 8.54
CA ARG A 112 -33.81 6.45 8.45
C ARG A 112 -34.69 7.01 7.34
N HIS A 113 -35.30 6.17 6.51
CA HIS A 113 -36.08 6.58 5.33
C HIS A 113 -35.33 7.57 4.41
N SER A 114 -33.99 7.54 4.41
CA SER A 114 -33.17 8.51 3.67
C SER A 114 -32.94 8.02 2.24
N LEU A 115 -33.71 8.57 1.31
CA LEU A 115 -33.59 8.26 -0.13
C LEU A 115 -32.26 8.74 -0.72
N VAL A 116 -31.74 9.87 -0.24
CA VAL A 116 -30.52 10.48 -0.77
C VAL A 116 -29.28 9.66 -0.42
N GLY A 117 -29.16 9.18 0.83
CA GLY A 117 -28.03 8.34 1.24
C GLY A 117 -28.00 7.00 0.52
N ALA A 118 -29.17 6.37 0.33
CA ALA A 118 -29.31 5.17 -0.47
C ALA A 118 -28.92 5.41 -1.94
N ALA A 119 -29.34 6.54 -2.52
CA ALA A 119 -28.97 6.92 -3.89
C ALA A 119 -27.46 7.14 -4.05
N ILE A 120 -26.78 7.79 -3.09
CA ILE A 120 -25.32 7.98 -3.11
C ILE A 120 -24.60 6.62 -3.06
N SER A 121 -25.04 5.72 -2.18
CA SER A 121 -24.46 4.38 -2.04
C SER A 121 -24.60 3.56 -3.33
N LEU A 122 -25.77 3.63 -3.98
CA LEU A 122 -26.01 2.99 -5.29
C LEU A 122 -25.20 3.64 -6.41
N ALA A 123 -25.05 4.96 -6.40
CA ALA A 123 -24.22 5.69 -7.37
C ALA A 123 -22.72 5.34 -7.25
N LEU A 124 -22.23 5.05 -6.04
CA LEU A 124 -20.87 4.54 -5.82
C LEU A 124 -20.71 3.07 -6.21
N LEU A 125 -21.77 2.27 -6.05
CA LEU A 125 -21.79 0.84 -6.40
C LEU A 125 -21.72 0.63 -7.93
N ALA A 126 -22.44 1.45 -8.70
CA ALA A 126 -22.51 1.33 -10.16
C ALA A 126 -21.12 1.30 -10.87
N PRO A 127 -20.18 2.23 -10.62
CA PRO A 127 -18.85 2.17 -11.23
C PRO A 127 -18.01 1.01 -10.70
N LEU A 128 -18.18 0.60 -9.43
CA LEU A 128 -17.49 -0.58 -8.88
C LEU A 128 -17.89 -1.85 -9.63
N LEU A 129 -19.17 -2.04 -9.92
CA LEU A 129 -19.67 -3.19 -10.68
C LEU A 129 -19.26 -3.12 -12.15
N ARG A 130 -19.41 -1.94 -12.78
CA ARG A 130 -19.07 -1.74 -14.20
C ARG A 130 -17.59 -1.96 -14.49
N HIS A 131 -16.71 -1.57 -13.57
CA HIS A 131 -15.27 -1.64 -13.73
C HIS A 131 -14.61 -2.73 -12.86
N ARG A 132 -15.35 -3.82 -12.58
CA ARG A 132 -14.88 -4.95 -11.76
C ARG A 132 -13.52 -5.51 -12.19
N ASP A 133 -13.22 -5.47 -13.49
CA ASP A 133 -12.00 -6.03 -14.07
C ASP A 133 -10.74 -5.24 -13.75
N GLN A 134 -10.89 -4.01 -13.23
CA GLN A 134 -9.77 -3.18 -12.80
C GLN A 134 -9.31 -3.51 -11.37
N PHE A 135 -10.09 -4.28 -10.60
CA PHE A 135 -9.78 -4.65 -9.21
C PHE A 135 -9.26 -6.09 -9.12
N ARG A 136 -8.26 -6.43 -9.94
CA ARG A 136 -7.71 -7.79 -10.07
C ARG A 136 -6.40 -8.03 -9.31
N ALA A 137 -5.92 -7.07 -8.52
CA ALA A 137 -4.65 -7.20 -7.81
C ALA A 137 -4.60 -8.49 -6.97
N LEU A 138 -3.58 -9.32 -7.21
CA LEU A 138 -3.36 -10.57 -6.49
C LEU A 138 -3.14 -10.29 -4.99
N PRO A 139 -3.78 -11.06 -4.08
CA PRO A 139 -3.57 -10.88 -2.66
C PRO A 139 -2.18 -11.36 -2.23
N ASP A 140 -1.52 -10.62 -1.33
CA ASP A 140 -0.35 -11.15 -0.62
C ASP A 140 -0.79 -12.30 0.33
N PRO A 141 -0.28 -13.54 0.17
CA PRO A 141 -0.71 -14.71 0.94
C PRO A 141 -0.46 -14.62 2.44
N ARG A 142 0.49 -13.79 2.90
CA ARG A 142 0.90 -13.72 4.33
C ARG A 142 0.06 -12.73 5.15
N SER A 143 -0.40 -11.65 4.52
CA SER A 143 -1.22 -10.61 5.16
C SER A 143 -2.54 -11.13 5.73
N ARG A 144 -3.11 -12.19 5.15
CA ARG A 144 -4.39 -12.77 5.59
C ARG A 144 -4.34 -13.37 7.00
N TRP A 145 -3.23 -14.02 7.34
CA TRP A 145 -3.11 -14.71 8.62
C TRP A 145 -2.81 -13.73 9.76
N ARG A 146 -2.05 -12.67 9.49
CA ARG A 146 -1.80 -11.61 10.47
C ARG A 146 -3.02 -10.74 10.72
N ALA A 147 -3.79 -10.41 9.69
CA ALA A 147 -5.05 -9.69 9.86
C ALA A 147 -6.07 -10.52 10.66
N LEU A 148 -6.17 -11.82 10.38
CA LEU A 148 -7.02 -12.74 11.14
C LEU A 148 -6.55 -12.88 12.59
N ALA A 149 -5.24 -13.08 12.81
CA ALA A 149 -4.66 -13.16 14.16
C ALA A 149 -4.89 -11.87 14.95
N ASN A 150 -4.72 -10.69 14.33
CA ASN A 150 -5.03 -9.42 14.96
C ASN A 150 -6.51 -9.28 15.27
N PHE A 151 -7.40 -9.66 14.34
CA PHE A 151 -8.84 -9.61 14.58
C PHE A 151 -9.25 -10.48 15.78
N VAL A 152 -8.72 -11.71 15.87
CA VAL A 152 -9.00 -12.62 16.99
C VAL A 152 -8.42 -12.08 18.29
N LEU A 153 -7.16 -11.64 18.29
CA LEU A 153 -6.48 -11.15 19.49
C LEU A 153 -7.12 -9.86 20.01
N MET A 154 -7.33 -8.87 19.13
CA MET A 154 -7.90 -7.58 19.49
C MET A 154 -9.40 -7.70 19.78
N GLY A 155 -10.11 -8.59 19.08
CA GLY A 155 -11.50 -8.94 19.38
C GLY A 155 -11.68 -9.59 20.74
N ALA A 156 -10.83 -10.56 21.10
CA ALA A 156 -10.84 -11.18 22.42
C ALA A 156 -10.48 -10.17 23.53
N GLY A 157 -9.47 -9.33 23.31
CA GLY A 157 -9.12 -8.24 24.23
C GLY A 157 -10.26 -7.22 24.38
N SER A 158 -10.94 -6.89 23.28
CA SER A 158 -12.09 -5.97 23.29
C SER A 158 -13.28 -6.55 24.04
N LEU A 159 -13.54 -7.85 23.88
CA LEU A 159 -14.59 -8.54 24.61
C LEU A 159 -14.27 -8.57 26.11
N ALA A 160 -13.05 -8.92 26.49
CA ALA A 160 -12.61 -8.95 27.89
C ALA A 160 -12.69 -7.57 28.55
N LEU A 161 -12.16 -6.53 27.90
CA LEU A 161 -12.22 -5.17 28.41
C LEU A 161 -13.65 -4.61 28.43
N GLY A 162 -14.46 -4.94 27.42
CA GLY A 162 -15.87 -4.58 27.37
C GLY A 162 -16.65 -5.20 28.54
N LEU A 163 -16.38 -6.46 28.88
CA LEU A 163 -16.98 -7.13 30.04
C LEU A 163 -16.57 -6.50 31.36
N ILE A 164 -15.32 -6.01 31.47
CA ILE A 164 -14.84 -5.23 32.62
C ILE A 164 -15.60 -3.89 32.69
N ILE A 165 -15.73 -3.16 31.59
CA ILE A 165 -16.42 -1.86 31.54
C ILE A 165 -17.90 -2.00 31.94
N VAL A 166 -18.58 -3.00 31.38
CA VAL A 166 -19.96 -3.34 31.73
C VAL A 166 -20.03 -3.68 33.22
N SER A 167 -19.18 -4.59 33.71
CA SER A 167 -19.24 -5.08 35.09
C SER A 167 -18.69 -4.11 36.15
N ALA A 168 -18.07 -3.00 35.77
CA ALA A 168 -17.49 -2.01 36.69
C ALA A 168 -18.54 -1.16 37.42
N HIS A 169 -19.80 -1.16 36.96
CA HIS A 169 -20.88 -0.34 37.52
C HIS A 169 -22.08 -1.16 38.05
N PRO A 170 -21.87 -2.15 38.95
CA PRO A 170 -22.92 -3.08 39.37
C PRO A 170 -24.10 -2.38 40.07
N ASN A 171 -23.82 -1.32 40.83
CA ASN A 171 -24.84 -0.59 41.60
C ASN A 171 -25.73 0.34 40.76
N ARG A 172 -25.41 0.51 39.47
CA ARG A 172 -26.17 1.35 38.54
C ARG A 172 -26.87 0.54 37.46
N MET A 173 -26.68 -0.79 37.42
CA MET A 173 -27.40 -1.66 36.51
C MET A 173 -28.85 -1.79 36.95
N VAL A 174 -29.77 -1.71 36.01
CA VAL A 174 -31.17 -2.01 36.26
C VAL A 174 -31.35 -3.53 36.20
N GLY A 175 -31.70 -4.15 37.33
CA GLY A 175 -31.93 -5.59 37.44
C GLY A 175 -30.66 -6.42 37.70
N SER A 176 -30.73 -7.72 37.39
CA SER A 176 -29.63 -8.70 37.57
C SER A 176 -29.31 -9.40 36.23
N PRO A 177 -28.68 -8.69 35.27
CA PRO A 177 -28.39 -9.26 33.96
C PRO A 177 -27.41 -10.44 34.06
N SER A 178 -27.72 -11.51 33.33
CA SER A 178 -26.91 -12.72 33.29
C SER A 178 -25.56 -12.47 32.60
N LEU A 179 -24.62 -13.40 32.73
CA LEU A 179 -23.35 -13.33 32.00
C LEU A 179 -23.59 -13.27 30.48
N ALA A 180 -24.60 -14.00 29.98
CA ALA A 180 -24.96 -14.00 28.56
C ALA A 180 -25.49 -12.63 28.10
N ASP A 181 -26.28 -11.94 28.92
CA ASP A 181 -26.79 -10.60 28.60
C ASP A 181 -25.66 -9.57 28.54
N ARG A 182 -24.69 -9.69 29.46
CA ARG A 182 -23.49 -8.82 29.47
C ARG A 182 -22.62 -9.06 28.24
N ILE A 183 -22.38 -10.31 27.86
CA ILE A 183 -21.64 -10.65 26.64
C ILE A 183 -22.38 -10.09 25.42
N THR A 184 -23.69 -10.28 25.34
CA THR A 184 -24.52 -9.76 24.24
C THR A 184 -24.48 -8.24 24.17
N HIS A 185 -24.53 -7.56 25.32
CA HIS A 185 -24.43 -6.11 25.39
C HIS A 185 -23.06 -5.58 24.96
N VAL A 186 -21.96 -6.27 25.33
CA VAL A 186 -20.63 -5.94 24.83
C VAL A 186 -20.55 -6.14 23.33
N LEU A 187 -21.00 -7.29 22.81
CA LEU A 187 -20.96 -7.57 21.37
C LEU A 187 -21.72 -6.50 20.58
N TYR A 188 -22.94 -6.16 20.99
CA TYR A 188 -23.71 -5.11 20.33
C TYR A 188 -23.05 -3.73 20.48
N GLY A 189 -22.55 -3.39 21.67
CA GLY A 189 -21.84 -2.14 21.93
C GLY A 189 -20.57 -1.96 21.10
N LEU A 190 -19.80 -3.03 20.84
CA LEU A 190 -18.61 -2.99 19.96
C LEU A 190 -18.97 -2.60 18.52
N PHE A 191 -20.18 -2.95 18.06
CA PHE A 191 -20.67 -2.55 16.73
C PHE A 191 -21.51 -1.26 16.76
N GLY A 192 -21.63 -0.62 17.93
CA GLY A 192 -22.42 0.60 18.10
C GLY A 192 -23.94 0.36 18.11
N PHE A 193 -24.40 -0.81 18.55
CA PHE A 193 -25.82 -1.13 18.78
C PHE A 193 -26.18 -1.15 20.27
N GLU A 194 -27.44 -0.87 20.58
CA GLU A 194 -27.99 -1.01 21.93
C GLU A 194 -28.07 -2.49 22.33
N GLY A 195 -27.58 -2.78 23.54
CA GLY A 195 -27.59 -4.12 24.11
C GLY A 195 -28.64 -4.28 25.22
N PRO A 196 -28.92 -5.51 25.67
CA PRO A 196 -30.01 -5.82 26.62
C PRO A 196 -29.80 -5.34 28.07
N VAL A 197 -28.76 -4.56 28.36
CA VAL A 197 -28.40 -4.12 29.72
C VAL A 197 -28.64 -2.62 29.82
N ASP A 198 -29.53 -2.24 30.75
CA ASP A 198 -29.83 -0.85 31.07
C ASP A 198 -29.09 -0.36 32.32
N TYR A 199 -28.75 0.93 32.32
CA TYR A 199 -28.08 1.61 33.42
C TYR A 199 -28.85 2.85 33.85
N GLN A 200 -28.80 3.17 35.14
CA GLN A 200 -29.36 4.40 35.68
C GLN A 200 -28.46 5.62 35.37
N GLY A 201 -29.10 6.72 34.95
CA GLY A 201 -28.45 8.00 34.64
C GLY A 201 -27.51 7.96 33.43
N ASP A 202 -26.51 8.85 33.42
CA ASP A 202 -25.59 9.02 32.28
C ASP A 202 -24.60 7.86 32.08
N THR A 203 -24.66 6.81 32.92
CA THR A 203 -23.74 5.67 32.86
C THR A 203 -23.91 4.89 31.55
N SER A 204 -25.13 4.79 31.03
CA SER A 204 -25.44 4.15 29.74
C SER A 204 -24.66 4.83 28.59
N TRP A 205 -24.54 6.16 28.63
CA TRP A 205 -23.74 6.93 27.67
C TRP A 205 -22.25 6.56 27.73
N THR A 206 -21.67 6.51 28.93
CA THR A 206 -20.25 6.20 29.09
C THR A 206 -19.90 4.79 28.64
N VAL A 207 -20.72 3.80 29.00
CA VAL A 207 -20.53 2.39 28.61
C VAL A 207 -20.67 2.24 27.10
N GLY A 208 -21.73 2.80 26.50
CA GLY A 208 -21.94 2.75 25.05
C GLY A 208 -20.81 3.43 24.26
N ALA A 209 -20.36 4.61 24.71
CA ALA A 209 -19.26 5.33 24.06
C ALA A 209 -17.92 4.58 24.16
N SER A 210 -17.60 3.99 25.32
CA SER A 210 -16.38 3.21 25.51
C SER A 210 -16.38 1.92 24.69
N LEU A 211 -17.51 1.20 24.63
CA LEU A 211 -17.64 0.00 23.81
C LEU A 211 -17.53 0.31 22.31
N GLY A 212 -18.20 1.37 21.85
CA GLY A 212 -18.09 1.83 20.47
C GLY A 212 -16.67 2.26 20.09
N ALA A 213 -15.97 2.96 20.98
CA ALA A 213 -14.56 3.34 20.78
C ALA A 213 -13.64 2.12 20.67
N LEU A 214 -13.87 1.10 21.50
CA LEU A 214 -13.10 -0.15 21.50
C LEU A 214 -13.31 -0.95 20.22
N GLY A 215 -14.57 -1.08 19.78
CA GLY A 215 -14.91 -1.73 18.52
C GLY A 215 -14.34 -0.99 17.32
N LEU A 216 -14.38 0.33 17.31
CA LEU A 216 -13.77 1.17 16.28
C LEU A 216 -12.25 0.98 16.22
N LEU A 217 -11.57 0.98 17.37
CA LEU A 217 -10.12 0.78 17.45
C LEU A 217 -9.72 -0.61 16.93
N THR A 218 -10.48 -1.64 17.27
CA THR A 218 -10.31 -3.01 16.76
C THR A 218 -10.55 -3.11 15.26
N ALA A 219 -11.57 -2.43 14.74
CA ALA A 219 -11.83 -2.34 13.30
C ALA A 219 -10.68 -1.63 12.57
N ILE A 220 -10.28 -0.44 13.04
CA ILE A 220 -9.16 0.34 12.46
C ILE A 220 -7.90 -0.49 12.36
N THR A 221 -7.48 -1.09 13.48
CA THR A 221 -6.21 -1.84 13.56
C THR A 221 -6.25 -3.08 12.67
N THR A 222 -7.36 -3.84 12.70
CA THR A 222 -7.54 -5.03 11.87
C THR A 222 -7.54 -4.69 10.39
N ILE A 223 -8.30 -3.67 10.00
CA ILE A 223 -8.42 -3.27 8.61
C ILE A 223 -7.11 -2.65 8.11
N TYR A 224 -6.44 -1.82 8.94
CA TYR A 224 -5.11 -1.30 8.63
C TYR A 224 -4.13 -2.43 8.34
N LEU A 225 -4.07 -3.47 9.18
CA LEU A 225 -3.19 -4.63 8.97
C LEU A 225 -3.62 -5.50 7.77
N ALA A 226 -4.93 -5.62 7.52
CA ALA A 226 -5.46 -6.33 6.35
C ALA A 226 -5.11 -5.63 5.03
N PHE A 227 -4.96 -4.30 5.04
CA PHE A 227 -4.61 -3.52 3.86
C PHE A 227 -3.16 -3.06 3.82
N ARG A 228 -2.41 -3.17 4.92
CA ARG A 228 -0.98 -2.86 4.99
C ARG A 228 -0.26 -3.61 3.87
N PRO A 229 0.54 -2.92 3.04
CA PRO A 229 1.44 -3.59 2.12
C PRO A 229 2.40 -4.44 2.95
N GLU A 230 2.26 -5.76 2.91
CA GLU A 230 3.34 -6.61 3.35
C GLU A 230 4.42 -6.56 2.27
N HIS A 231 5.68 -6.49 2.71
CA HIS A 231 6.79 -6.59 1.79
C HIS A 231 6.74 -8.02 1.24
N PRO A 232 6.53 -8.23 -0.07
CA PRO A 232 6.83 -9.51 -0.67
C PRO A 232 8.27 -9.81 -0.25
N ALA A 233 8.48 -10.95 0.39
CA ALA A 233 9.81 -11.35 0.75
C ALA A 233 10.50 -11.72 -0.57
N ALA A 234 11.07 -10.71 -1.22
CA ALA A 234 11.83 -10.85 -2.44
C ALA A 234 13.03 -11.74 -2.08
N HIS A 235 12.96 -12.98 -2.53
CA HIS A 235 13.97 -13.99 -2.24
C HIS A 235 14.45 -14.55 -3.57
N LEU A 236 15.69 -14.22 -3.91
CA LEU A 236 16.42 -14.86 -4.98
C LEU A 236 16.66 -16.32 -4.60
N THR A 237 16.11 -17.26 -5.36
CA THR A 237 16.37 -18.69 -5.15
C THR A 237 17.78 -19.07 -5.60
N GLU A 238 18.30 -20.23 -5.18
CA GLU A 238 19.63 -20.69 -5.63
C GLU A 238 19.67 -20.95 -7.15
N GLU A 239 18.56 -21.38 -7.73
CA GLU A 239 18.41 -21.54 -9.18
C GLU A 239 18.45 -20.19 -9.89
N ASP A 240 17.71 -19.19 -9.38
CA ASP A 240 17.72 -17.82 -9.92
C ASP A 240 19.12 -17.21 -9.85
N GLU A 241 19.80 -17.37 -8.71
CA GLU A 241 21.17 -16.90 -8.52
C GLU A 241 22.12 -17.53 -9.54
N SER A 242 21.99 -18.85 -9.79
CA SER A 242 22.81 -19.56 -10.76
C SER A 242 22.58 -19.07 -12.19
N ARG A 243 21.32 -18.81 -12.57
CA ARG A 243 20.96 -18.29 -13.89
C ARG A 243 21.45 -16.85 -14.09
N LEU A 244 21.29 -15.99 -13.08
CA LEU A 244 21.82 -14.62 -13.11
C LEU A 244 23.34 -14.62 -13.23
N ARG A 245 24.05 -15.48 -12.49
CA ARG A 245 25.52 -15.64 -12.63
C ARG A 245 25.90 -16.01 -14.06
N ALA A 246 25.16 -16.92 -14.71
CA ALA A 246 25.43 -17.29 -16.10
C ALA A 246 25.22 -16.11 -17.07
N LEU A 247 24.20 -15.28 -16.86
CA LEU A 247 23.98 -14.07 -17.66
C LEU A 247 25.09 -13.03 -17.43
N LEU A 248 25.50 -12.81 -16.17
CA LEU A 248 26.58 -11.87 -15.82
C LEU A 248 27.93 -12.30 -16.39
N VAL A 249 28.25 -13.60 -16.40
CA VAL A 249 29.48 -14.10 -17.01
C VAL A 249 29.53 -13.79 -18.51
N LYS A 250 28.38 -13.87 -19.21
CA LYS A 250 28.31 -13.66 -20.66
C LYS A 250 28.18 -12.20 -21.07
N HIS A 251 27.42 -11.41 -20.31
CA HIS A 251 26.97 -10.08 -20.70
C HIS A 251 27.26 -8.97 -19.66
N GLY A 252 27.74 -9.32 -18.47
CA GLY A 252 27.92 -8.38 -17.35
C GLY A 252 29.09 -7.41 -17.50
N GLY A 253 29.95 -7.56 -18.52
CA GLY A 253 31.10 -6.67 -18.73
C GLY A 253 30.74 -5.22 -19.07
N ARG A 254 29.46 -4.94 -19.38
CA ARG A 254 28.94 -3.60 -19.69
C ARG A 254 28.38 -2.85 -18.48
N ASP A 255 28.13 -3.55 -17.38
CA ASP A 255 27.42 -3.02 -16.21
C ASP A 255 28.32 -3.10 -14.98
N SER A 256 28.78 -1.94 -14.52
CA SER A 256 29.62 -1.79 -13.31
C SER A 256 28.92 -2.24 -12.04
N LEU A 257 27.59 -2.22 -12.02
CA LEU A 257 26.74 -2.57 -10.88
C LEU A 257 26.07 -3.95 -11.03
N GLY A 258 26.28 -4.65 -12.15
CA GLY A 258 25.61 -5.91 -12.46
C GLY A 258 25.79 -6.99 -11.40
N HIS A 259 26.92 -6.99 -10.67
CA HIS A 259 27.14 -7.92 -9.56
C HIS A 259 26.09 -7.79 -8.43
N PHE A 260 25.54 -6.59 -8.21
CA PHE A 260 24.53 -6.35 -7.16
C PHE A 260 23.17 -7.00 -7.47
N ALA A 261 22.96 -7.47 -8.70
CA ALA A 261 21.81 -8.31 -9.06
C ALA A 261 21.74 -9.60 -8.22
N LEU A 262 22.87 -10.09 -7.72
CA LEU A 262 22.98 -11.32 -6.94
C LEU A 262 22.64 -11.16 -5.45
N ARG A 263 22.24 -9.96 -5.02
CA ARG A 263 21.83 -9.75 -3.63
C ARG A 263 20.52 -10.50 -3.34
N ARG A 264 20.51 -11.23 -2.23
CA ARG A 264 19.36 -12.05 -1.79
C ARG A 264 18.16 -11.26 -1.28
N ASP A 265 18.25 -9.93 -1.23
CA ASP A 265 17.14 -9.02 -0.92
C ASP A 265 16.39 -8.52 -2.18
N LYS A 266 16.70 -9.09 -3.35
CA LYS A 266 16.05 -8.83 -4.63
C LYS A 266 15.33 -10.08 -5.13
N ALA A 267 14.30 -9.85 -5.94
CA ALA A 267 13.64 -10.85 -6.76
C ALA A 267 14.06 -10.64 -8.22
N VAL A 268 13.75 -11.60 -9.08
CA VAL A 268 14.10 -11.54 -10.49
C VAL A 268 12.93 -12.00 -11.36
N VAL A 269 12.75 -11.33 -12.50
CA VAL A 269 11.94 -11.83 -13.62
C VAL A 269 12.85 -12.07 -14.80
N PHE A 270 12.75 -13.24 -15.43
CA PHE A 270 13.50 -13.57 -16.63
C PHE A 270 12.65 -13.31 -17.88
N SER A 271 13.32 -12.95 -18.97
CA SER A 271 12.68 -12.94 -20.29
C SER A 271 12.17 -14.35 -20.65
N PRO A 272 11.15 -14.47 -21.52
CA PRO A 272 10.69 -15.77 -22.01
C PRO A 272 11.80 -16.61 -22.65
N SER A 273 12.78 -15.95 -23.28
CA SER A 273 13.96 -16.61 -23.87
C SER A 273 15.01 -17.05 -22.85
N GLY A 274 14.92 -16.58 -21.60
CA GLY A 274 15.92 -16.79 -20.55
C GLY A 274 17.25 -16.07 -20.77
N LYS A 275 17.36 -15.24 -21.83
CA LYS A 275 18.59 -14.52 -22.20
C LYS A 275 18.72 -13.14 -21.53
N ALA A 276 17.68 -12.67 -20.86
CA ALA A 276 17.71 -11.44 -20.09
C ALA A 276 16.91 -11.58 -18.78
N ALA A 277 17.17 -10.70 -17.82
CA ALA A 277 16.50 -10.68 -16.54
C ALA A 277 16.43 -9.26 -15.96
N VAL A 278 15.32 -8.90 -15.32
CA VAL A 278 15.20 -7.68 -14.52
C VAL A 278 15.22 -8.08 -13.05
N THR A 279 16.18 -7.54 -12.28
CA THR A 279 16.18 -7.69 -10.83
C THR A 279 15.46 -6.51 -10.19
N TYR A 280 14.66 -6.80 -9.17
CA TYR A 280 13.81 -5.79 -8.57
C TYR A 280 13.54 -6.04 -7.09
N ARG A 281 13.00 -5.01 -6.44
CA ARG A 281 12.46 -5.11 -5.08
C ARG A 281 11.16 -4.33 -4.97
N VAL A 282 10.21 -4.84 -4.20
CA VAL A 282 8.97 -4.11 -3.91
C VAL A 282 9.08 -3.38 -2.58
N VAL A 283 8.91 -2.06 -2.61
CA VAL A 283 8.91 -1.19 -1.42
C VAL A 283 7.68 -0.31 -1.45
N SER A 284 6.82 -0.40 -0.41
CA SER A 284 5.60 0.42 -0.29
C SER A 284 4.63 0.34 -1.49
N GLY A 285 4.68 -0.76 -2.24
CA GLY A 285 3.90 -1.00 -3.47
C GLY A 285 4.46 -0.33 -4.71
N VAL A 286 5.73 0.10 -4.68
CA VAL A 286 6.54 0.42 -5.85
C VAL A 286 7.42 -0.80 -6.15
N MET A 287 7.34 -1.33 -7.35
CA MET A 287 8.22 -2.39 -7.85
C MET A 287 9.41 -1.71 -8.52
N LEU A 288 10.54 -1.69 -7.83
CA LEU A 288 11.74 -0.95 -8.22
C LEU A 288 12.74 -1.88 -8.91
N ALA A 289 12.89 -1.74 -10.23
CA ALA A 289 13.99 -2.36 -10.98
C ALA A 289 15.31 -1.70 -10.60
N SER A 290 16.35 -2.52 -10.46
CA SER A 290 17.68 -2.12 -10.01
C SER A 290 18.65 -2.15 -11.19
N GLY A 291 18.87 -0.98 -11.81
CA GLY A 291 19.74 -0.84 -12.96
C GLY A 291 19.13 -1.37 -14.26
N ASP A 292 20.02 -1.70 -15.18
CA ASP A 292 19.66 -2.27 -16.47
C ASP A 292 19.16 -3.71 -16.34
N PRO A 293 18.35 -4.19 -17.31
CA PRO A 293 18.16 -5.62 -17.46
C PRO A 293 19.53 -6.31 -17.67
N ILE A 294 19.74 -7.42 -16.97
CA ILE A 294 20.95 -8.23 -17.09
C ILE A 294 20.79 -9.20 -18.26
N GLY A 295 21.77 -9.25 -19.18
CA GLY A 295 21.81 -10.22 -20.26
C GLY A 295 21.87 -9.59 -21.65
N ASP A 296 21.41 -10.33 -22.65
CA ASP A 296 21.40 -9.93 -24.05
C ASP A 296 20.42 -8.76 -24.29
N VAL A 297 20.91 -7.65 -24.85
CA VAL A 297 20.14 -6.42 -25.10
C VAL A 297 18.93 -6.69 -25.99
N GLU A 298 19.05 -7.61 -26.94
CA GLU A 298 17.93 -8.00 -27.81
C GLU A 298 16.79 -8.68 -27.04
N ALA A 299 17.10 -9.29 -25.89
CA ALA A 299 16.13 -9.97 -25.03
C ALA A 299 15.59 -9.08 -23.90
N TRP A 300 16.10 -7.86 -23.73
CA TRP A 300 15.65 -6.92 -22.68
C TRP A 300 14.15 -6.60 -22.76
N PRO A 301 13.55 -6.33 -23.94
CA PRO A 301 12.11 -6.05 -24.04
C PRO A 301 11.25 -7.16 -23.42
N GLY A 302 11.61 -8.43 -23.66
CA GLY A 302 10.89 -9.56 -23.09
C GLY A 302 11.01 -9.66 -21.56
N ALA A 303 12.13 -9.23 -20.96
CA ALA A 303 12.24 -9.18 -19.50
C ALA A 303 11.46 -7.99 -18.91
N ILE A 304 11.46 -6.85 -19.61
CA ILE A 304 10.71 -5.64 -19.24
C ILE A 304 9.20 -5.90 -19.30
N GLU A 305 8.70 -6.57 -20.34
CA GLU A 305 7.29 -6.96 -20.46
C GLU A 305 6.86 -7.81 -19.26
N ARG A 306 7.65 -8.85 -18.91
CA ARG A 306 7.39 -9.69 -17.74
C ARG A 306 7.42 -8.92 -16.43
N PHE A 307 8.29 -7.93 -16.30
CA PHE A 307 8.33 -7.04 -15.15
C PHE A 307 7.05 -6.19 -15.05
N MET A 308 6.57 -5.66 -16.18
CA MET A 308 5.34 -4.86 -16.22
C MET A 308 4.10 -5.71 -15.95
N ASP A 309 4.05 -6.95 -16.46
CA ASP A 309 3.00 -7.93 -16.16
C ASP A 309 2.91 -8.20 -14.65
N GLU A 310 4.06 -8.43 -14.02
CA GLU A 310 4.15 -8.68 -12.57
C GLU A 310 3.68 -7.45 -11.77
N ALA A 311 4.13 -6.25 -12.15
CA ALA A 311 3.68 -5.01 -11.55
C ALA A 311 2.16 -4.84 -11.69
N GLN A 312 1.60 -5.13 -12.86
CA GLN A 312 0.16 -5.03 -13.12
C GLN A 312 -0.63 -6.06 -12.30
N ALA A 313 -0.19 -7.32 -12.28
CA ALA A 313 -0.84 -8.42 -11.57
C ALA A 313 -0.96 -8.14 -10.06
N HIS A 314 0.02 -7.45 -9.49
CA HIS A 314 0.04 -7.06 -8.08
C HIS A 314 -0.42 -5.62 -7.82
N SER A 315 -0.75 -4.85 -8.87
CA SER A 315 -1.04 -3.42 -8.80
C SER A 315 0.05 -2.61 -8.08
N TRP A 316 1.31 -2.96 -8.36
CA TRP A 316 2.48 -2.19 -7.99
C TRP A 316 2.74 -1.09 -9.02
N THR A 317 3.30 0.02 -8.55
CA THR A 317 3.80 1.08 -9.42
C THR A 317 5.20 0.68 -9.90
N PRO A 318 5.42 0.45 -11.21
CA PRO A 318 6.75 0.17 -11.72
C PRO A 318 7.62 1.42 -11.64
N ALA A 319 8.90 1.24 -11.30
CA ALA A 319 9.92 2.28 -11.36
C ALA A 319 11.29 1.63 -11.61
N VAL A 320 12.22 2.40 -12.17
CA VAL A 320 13.59 1.97 -12.46
C VAL A 320 14.55 2.94 -11.80
N MET A 321 15.61 2.43 -11.18
CA MET A 321 16.64 3.26 -10.55
C MET A 321 18.03 2.83 -10.98
N GLY A 322 18.83 3.80 -11.41
CA GLY A 322 20.23 3.60 -11.77
C GLY A 322 20.45 2.80 -13.06
N CYS A 323 19.52 2.87 -14.02
CA CYS A 323 19.75 2.34 -15.36
C CYS A 323 20.73 3.24 -16.13
N SER A 324 21.47 2.64 -17.06
CA SER A 324 22.30 3.38 -18.01
C SER A 324 21.44 4.17 -18.99
N GLU A 325 22.07 5.00 -19.81
CA GLU A 325 21.41 5.69 -20.93
C GLU A 325 20.71 4.70 -21.87
N THR A 326 21.40 3.64 -22.29
CA THR A 326 20.82 2.58 -23.13
C THR A 326 19.64 1.88 -22.44
N GLY A 327 19.78 1.58 -21.14
CA GLY A 327 18.67 1.02 -20.36
C GLY A 327 17.47 1.96 -20.32
N GLY A 328 17.70 3.25 -20.07
CA GLY A 328 16.66 4.30 -20.03
C GLY A 328 15.90 4.44 -21.35
N GLU A 329 16.59 4.40 -22.49
CA GLU A 329 15.98 4.41 -23.82
C GLU A 329 15.06 3.20 -24.03
N VAL A 330 15.54 2.00 -23.69
CA VAL A 330 14.74 0.77 -23.83
C VAL A 330 13.52 0.81 -22.90
N TRP A 331 13.69 1.19 -21.63
CA TRP A 331 12.56 1.33 -20.70
C TRP A 331 11.51 2.32 -21.19
N THR A 332 11.95 3.49 -21.65
CA THR A 332 11.05 4.54 -22.17
C THR A 332 10.28 4.03 -23.39
N ARG A 333 10.98 3.37 -24.33
CA ARG A 333 10.39 2.82 -25.55
C ARG A 333 9.37 1.72 -25.27
N GLU A 334 9.70 0.77 -24.40
CA GLU A 334 8.86 -0.42 -24.16
C GLU A 334 7.68 -0.14 -23.22
N THR A 335 7.78 0.85 -22.33
CA THR A 335 6.80 1.05 -21.24
C THR A 335 6.09 2.39 -21.23
N GLY A 336 6.63 3.40 -21.94
CA GLY A 336 6.15 4.78 -21.86
C GLY A 336 6.46 5.47 -20.53
N LEU A 337 7.40 4.93 -19.73
CA LEU A 337 7.96 5.62 -18.57
C LEU A 337 8.80 6.82 -19.02
N ASP A 338 8.79 7.89 -18.21
CA ASP A 338 9.69 9.02 -18.39
C ASP A 338 11.04 8.74 -17.73
N ALA A 339 12.14 9.08 -18.42
CA ALA A 339 13.48 9.02 -17.87
C ALA A 339 13.90 10.37 -17.28
N LEU A 340 14.55 10.35 -16.10
CA LEU A 340 15.13 11.52 -15.45
C LEU A 340 16.62 11.25 -15.19
N GLU A 341 17.48 12.19 -15.59
CA GLU A 341 18.91 12.14 -15.33
C GLU A 341 19.17 12.23 -13.82
N LEU A 342 19.83 11.20 -13.27
CA LEU A 342 20.16 11.11 -11.85
C LEU A 342 21.57 11.65 -11.57
N GLY A 343 22.50 11.42 -12.50
CA GLY A 343 23.90 11.81 -12.43
C GLY A 343 24.81 10.85 -13.20
N ASP A 344 26.10 11.14 -13.19
CA ASP A 344 27.11 10.40 -13.95
C ASP A 344 27.87 9.38 -13.11
N GLU A 345 28.29 8.29 -13.76
CA GLU A 345 29.26 7.36 -13.21
C GLU A 345 30.70 7.77 -13.59
N ALA A 346 31.58 7.87 -12.58
CA ALA A 346 32.99 8.12 -12.81
C ALA A 346 33.72 6.82 -13.20
N VAL A 347 33.80 6.56 -14.50
CA VAL A 347 34.49 5.38 -15.05
C VAL A 347 35.97 5.71 -15.32
N VAL A 348 36.87 4.85 -14.83
CA VAL A 348 38.32 4.95 -15.09
C VAL A 348 38.74 3.79 -15.98
N ASP A 349 39.25 4.10 -17.17
CA ASP A 349 39.89 3.10 -18.02
C ASP A 349 41.24 2.70 -17.41
N VAL A 350 41.29 1.49 -16.85
CA VAL A 350 42.47 1.00 -16.13
C VAL A 350 43.66 0.75 -17.06
N ALA A 351 43.41 0.43 -18.34
CA ALA A 351 44.48 0.14 -19.28
C ALA A 351 45.31 1.40 -19.60
N ASP A 352 44.63 2.55 -19.66
CA ASP A 352 45.24 3.83 -19.99
C ASP A 352 45.58 4.67 -18.74
N PHE A 353 45.19 4.22 -17.55
CA PHE A 353 45.41 4.94 -16.30
C PHE A 353 46.89 4.93 -15.87
N SER A 354 47.42 6.11 -15.55
CA SER A 354 48.77 6.26 -14.98
C SER A 354 48.84 7.38 -13.95
N LEU A 355 49.63 7.17 -12.88
CA LEU A 355 49.98 8.21 -11.90
C LEU A 355 51.06 9.18 -12.40
N ALA A 356 51.61 8.93 -13.58
CA ALA A 356 52.61 9.78 -14.21
C ALA A 356 51.98 11.10 -14.73
N GLY A 357 52.84 12.06 -15.04
CA GLY A 357 52.40 13.34 -15.60
C GLY A 357 51.98 14.40 -14.59
N ARG A 358 51.71 15.59 -15.13
CA ARG A 358 51.43 16.82 -14.37
C ARG A 358 50.05 16.81 -13.74
N ALA A 359 49.03 16.33 -14.46
CA ALA A 359 47.64 16.28 -13.99
C ALA A 359 47.49 15.41 -12.72
N MET A 360 48.20 14.28 -12.66
CA MET A 360 48.14 13.33 -11.54
C MET A 360 49.08 13.67 -10.37
N ARG A 361 49.72 14.85 -10.37
CA ARG A 361 50.65 15.27 -9.30
C ARG A 361 50.02 15.19 -7.92
N ASN A 362 48.77 15.65 -7.77
CA ASN A 362 48.07 15.65 -6.49
C ASN A 362 47.82 14.22 -5.99
N VAL A 363 47.20 13.37 -6.82
CA VAL A 363 46.92 11.95 -6.49
C VAL A 363 48.21 11.21 -6.13
N ARG A 364 49.28 11.38 -6.92
CA ARG A 364 50.59 10.76 -6.65
C ARG A 364 51.20 11.21 -5.32
N GLN A 365 51.04 12.49 -4.94
CA GLN A 365 51.51 12.98 -3.64
C GLN A 365 50.69 12.37 -2.49
N MET A 366 49.38 12.20 -2.66
CA MET A 366 48.51 11.55 -1.68
C MET A 366 48.88 10.08 -1.48
N VAL A 367 49.10 9.32 -2.57
CA VAL A 367 49.55 7.93 -2.52
C VAL A 367 50.87 7.82 -1.75
N LYS A 368 51.89 8.61 -2.13
CA LYS A 368 53.21 8.59 -1.44
C LYS A 368 53.13 8.96 0.04
N ARG A 369 52.16 9.77 0.44
CA ARG A 369 51.95 10.13 1.85
C ARG A 369 51.43 8.92 2.64
N ILE A 370 50.49 8.18 2.08
CA ILE A 370 49.92 6.96 2.69
C ILE A 370 50.98 5.85 2.78
N GLU A 371 51.76 5.66 1.71
CA GLU A 371 52.89 4.71 1.70
C GLU A 371 53.94 5.04 2.77
N ARG A 372 54.32 6.32 2.89
CA ARG A 372 55.26 6.77 3.95
C ARG A 372 54.75 6.57 5.37
N ALA A 373 53.43 6.52 5.55
CA ALA A 373 52.81 6.21 6.83
C ALA A 373 52.69 4.69 7.09
N GLY A 374 53.21 3.84 6.20
CA GLY A 374 53.28 2.38 6.40
C GLY A 374 51.99 1.63 6.03
N TYR A 375 51.05 2.26 5.33
CA TYR A 375 49.82 1.59 4.90
C TYR A 375 50.07 0.73 3.66
N GLU A 376 49.48 -0.47 3.66
CA GLU A 376 49.49 -1.40 2.53
C GLU A 376 48.07 -1.74 2.09
N THR A 377 47.90 -2.01 0.79
CA THR A 377 46.64 -2.50 0.21
C THR A 377 46.80 -3.97 -0.19
N ARG A 378 45.85 -4.82 0.21
CA ARG A 378 45.82 -6.24 -0.16
C ARG A 378 44.47 -6.59 -0.77
N VAL A 379 44.49 -7.26 -1.93
CA VAL A 379 43.27 -7.77 -2.58
C VAL A 379 43.20 -9.28 -2.34
N ARG A 380 42.08 -9.75 -1.80
CA ARG A 380 41.84 -11.16 -1.45
C ARG A 380 40.47 -11.59 -1.94
N ARG A 381 40.32 -12.84 -2.34
CA ARG A 381 38.99 -13.39 -2.63
C ARG A 381 38.31 -13.76 -1.32
N VAL A 382 37.01 -13.53 -1.22
CA VAL A 382 36.22 -13.84 -0.03
C VAL A 382 36.36 -15.31 0.38
N ARG A 383 36.44 -16.23 -0.60
CA ARG A 383 36.62 -17.67 -0.37
C ARG A 383 37.97 -18.05 0.26
N ASP A 384 38.95 -17.16 0.20
CA ASP A 384 40.30 -17.39 0.75
C ASP A 384 40.45 -16.81 2.17
N LEU A 385 39.37 -16.27 2.76
CA LEU A 385 39.36 -15.67 4.10
C LEU A 385 38.83 -16.68 5.13
N GLY A 386 39.53 -16.81 6.27
CA GLY A 386 39.03 -17.59 7.40
C GLY A 386 37.90 -16.87 8.17
N GLU A 387 37.15 -17.59 9.01
CA GLU A 387 36.06 -17.00 9.79
C GLU A 387 36.49 -15.82 10.67
N THR A 388 37.67 -15.89 11.28
CA THR A 388 38.22 -14.81 12.12
C THR A 388 38.58 -13.56 11.30
N GLU A 389 39.06 -13.73 10.07
CA GLU A 389 39.30 -12.60 9.16
C GLU A 389 37.98 -11.99 8.70
N LEU A 390 37.01 -12.82 8.32
CA LEU A 390 35.66 -12.35 7.95
C LEU A 390 34.99 -11.58 9.10
N ALA A 391 35.12 -12.03 10.35
CA ALA A 391 34.60 -11.34 11.51
C ALA A 391 35.25 -9.97 11.71
N ARG A 392 36.59 -9.87 11.57
CA ARG A 392 37.30 -8.59 11.63
C ARG A 392 36.86 -7.63 10.54
N VAL A 393 36.70 -8.12 9.30
CA VAL A 393 36.21 -7.30 8.17
C VAL A 393 34.79 -6.78 8.46
N ARG A 394 33.90 -7.63 9.01
CA ARG A 394 32.54 -7.22 9.38
C ARG A 394 32.47 -6.20 10.53
N GLN A 395 33.43 -6.21 11.44
CA GLN A 395 33.49 -5.21 12.53
C GLN A 395 34.05 -3.87 12.06
N ALA A 396 34.89 -3.88 11.02
CA ALA A 396 35.49 -2.68 10.46
C ALA A 396 34.58 -1.95 9.44
N ALA A 397 33.60 -2.66 8.88
CA ALA A 397 32.57 -2.14 7.97
C ALA A 397 31.33 -1.67 8.75
#